data_AF-A0A6M1ZW89-F1
#
_entry.id   AF-A0A6M1ZW89-F1
#
_cell.length_a   1.000
_cell.length_b   1.000
_cell.length_c   1.000
_cell.angle_alpha   90.00
_cell.angle_beta   90.00
_cell.angle_gamma   90.00
#
_symmetry.space_group_name_H-M   'P 1'
#
loop_
_entity.id
_entity.type
_entity.pdbx_description
1 polymer ?
#
loop_
_entity_poly.entity_id
_entity_poly.type
_entity_poly.pdbx_seq_one_letter_code
_entity_poly.pdbx_strand_id
1 'polypeptide(L)' 'MWQKIGNLVQQPTGYKAFIPFPFPLKEPLILQDKLQAKHGEAMRMIGKLDGISQLLPDKDFFLLMFVRKEAASSSQ' A
#
# COMPACT_ATOMS: atom_id res chain seq x y z
N MET A 1 12.46 10.99 13.52
CA MET A 1 12.95 9.61 13.72
C MET A 1 11.78 8.67 13.41
N TRP A 2 11.99 7.58 12.67
CA TRP A 2 10.90 6.65 12.33
C TRP A 2 10.56 5.78 13.54
N GLN A 3 9.27 5.56 13.81
CA GLN A 3 8.83 4.62 14.85
C GLN A 3 9.21 3.20 14.43
N LYS A 4 9.75 2.42 15.36
CA LYS A 4 10.14 1.04 15.11
C LYS A 4 8.89 0.15 15.04
N ILE A 5 8.75 -0.62 13.97
CA ILE A 5 7.57 -1.48 13.69
C ILE A 5 7.87 -2.98 13.75
N GLY A 6 9.09 -3.35 14.14
CA GLY A 6 9.52 -4.74 14.25
C GLY A 6 11.03 -4.85 14.46
N ASN A 7 11.54 -6.08 14.38
CA ASN A 7 12.96 -6.39 14.59
C ASN A 7 13.50 -7.23 13.44
N LEU A 8 14.76 -7.00 13.06
CA LEU A 8 15.51 -7.97 12.27
C LEU A 8 16.07 -9.04 13.22
N VAL A 9 15.62 -10.28 13.04
CA VAL A 9 16.00 -11.43 13.87
C VAL A 9 16.84 -12.41 13.05
N GLN A 10 18.00 -12.78 13.58
CA GLN A 10 18.86 -13.80 12.99
C GLN A 10 18.15 -15.16 13.07
N GLN A 11 17.95 -15.79 11.92
CA GLN A 11 17.31 -17.10 11.83
C GLN A 11 18.34 -18.22 11.97
N PRO A 12 17.93 -19.41 12.46
CA PRO A 12 18.82 -20.55 12.66
C PRO A 12 19.57 -20.99 11.40
N THR A 13 18.96 -20.78 10.22
CA THR A 13 19.50 -21.13 8.90
C THR A 13 20.43 -20.06 8.31
N GLY A 14 20.79 -19.03 9.08
CA GLY A 14 21.85 -18.08 8.73
C GLY A 14 21.39 -16.76 8.08
N TYR A 15 20.13 -16.63 7.68
CA TYR A 15 19.59 -15.37 7.15
C TYR A 15 18.97 -14.49 8.25
N LYS A 16 18.80 -13.18 7.99
CA LYS A 16 18.04 -12.27 8.86
C LYS A 16 16.62 -12.11 8.33
N ALA A 17 15.63 -12.32 9.20
CA ALA A 17 14.23 -12.09 8.88
C ALA A 17 13.71 -10.86 9.61
N PHE A 18 12.91 -10.03 8.95
CA PHE A 18 12.18 -8.98 9.64
C PHE A 18 10.92 -9.57 10.29
N ILE A 19 10.81 -9.46 11.60
CA ILE A 19 9.65 -9.89 12.39
C ILE A 19 8.90 -8.63 12.84
N PRO A 20 7.70 -8.36 12.29
CA PRO A 20 6.90 -7.22 12.68
C PRO A 20 6.41 -7.37 14.13
N PHE A 21 6.18 -6.24 14.80
CA PHE A 21 5.45 -6.27 16.06
C PHE A 21 3.99 -6.71 15.84
N PRO A 22 3.36 -7.36 16.83
CA PRO A 22 1.94 -7.70 16.75
C PRO A 22 1.10 -6.46 16.44
N PHE A 23 0.13 -6.62 15.52
CA PHE A 23 -0.81 -5.57 15.17
C PHE A 23 -2.12 -5.74 15.96
N PRO A 24 -2.74 -4.66 16.47
CA PRO A 24 -2.31 -3.27 16.38
C PRO A 24 -1.09 -2.95 17.25
N LEU A 25 -0.31 -1.95 16.84
CA LEU A 25 0.76 -1.42 17.67
C LEU A 25 0.16 -0.90 18.99
N LYS A 26 0.82 -1.17 20.11
CA LYS A 26 0.40 -0.68 21.43
C LYS A 26 0.42 0.83 21.54
N GLU A 27 1.33 1.47 20.79
CA GLU A 27 1.42 2.92 20.67
C GLU A 27 0.83 3.37 19.33
N PRO A 28 0.18 4.54 19.27
CA PRO A 28 -0.29 5.11 18.01
C PRO A 28 0.83 5.27 16.99
N LEU A 29 0.53 4.98 15.73
CA LEU A 29 1.46 5.20 14.64
C LEU A 29 1.65 6.70 14.41
N ILE A 30 2.88 7.18 14.56
CA ILE A 30 3.21 8.60 14.31
C ILE A 30 3.54 8.77 12.82
N LEU A 31 2.59 9.33 12.07
CA LEU A 31 2.78 9.70 10.66
C LEU A 31 3.42 11.09 10.58
N GLN A 32 4.62 11.18 10.01
CA GLN A 32 5.32 12.46 9.77
C GLN A 32 4.56 13.31 8.73
N ASP A 33 4.65 14.63 8.83
CA ASP A 33 3.95 15.58 7.95
C ASP A 33 4.18 15.30 6.46
N LYS A 34 5.42 14.95 6.08
CA LYS A 34 5.74 14.59 4.69
C LYS A 34 4.98 13.35 4.21
N LEU A 35 4.80 12.37 5.09
CA LEU A 35 4.04 11.16 4.79
C LEU A 35 2.53 11.47 4.74
N GLN A 36 2.04 12.31 5.64
CA GLN A 36 0.65 12.78 5.62
C GLN A 36 0.33 13.56 4.35
N ALA A 37 1.23 14.45 3.89
CA ALA A 37 1.07 15.19 2.65
C ALA A 37 0.98 14.25 1.43
N LYS A 38 1.87 13.24 1.36
CA LYS A 38 1.81 12.21 0.31
C LYS A 38 0.53 11.39 0.39
N HIS A 39 0.08 11.05 1.60
CA HIS A 39 -1.19 10.35 1.77
C HIS A 39 -2.37 11.19 1.28
N GLY A 40 -2.42 12.48 1.61
CA GLY A 40 -3.43 13.41 1.09
C GLY A 40 -3.42 13.51 -0.43
N GLU A 41 -2.23 13.57 -1.05
CA GLU A 41 -2.09 13.56 -2.51
C GLU A 41 -2.62 12.26 -3.13
N ALA A 42 -2.25 11.10 -2.55
CA ALA A 42 -2.73 9.81 -3.00
C ALA A 42 -4.26 9.72 -2.90
N MET A 43 -4.84 10.14 -1.77
CA MET A 43 -6.29 10.17 -1.57
C MET A 43 -7.00 11.07 -2.59
N ARG A 44 -6.43 12.25 -2.89
CA ARG A 44 -6.97 13.15 -3.94
C ARG A 44 -6.96 12.49 -5.32
N MET A 45 -5.87 11.80 -5.66
CA MET A 45 -5.75 11.12 -6.96
C MET A 45 -6.70 9.93 -7.07
N ILE A 46 -6.88 9.16 -6.00
CA ILE A 46 -7.89 8.09 -5.93
C ILE A 46 -9.29 8.66 -6.09
N GLY A 47 -9.63 9.74 -5.38
CA GLY A 47 -10.93 10.40 -5.53
C GLY A 47 -11.19 10.93 -6.95
N LYS A 48 -10.16 11.46 -7.62
CA LYS A 48 -10.26 11.86 -9.03
C LYS A 48 -10.54 10.67 -9.94
N LEU A 49 -9.85 9.55 -9.72
CA LEU A 49 -10.09 8.31 -10.48
C LEU A 49 -11.51 7.80 -10.26
N ASP A 50 -11.97 7.75 -9.01
CA ASP A 50 -13.33 7.34 -8.67
C ASP A 50 -14.37 8.22 -9.38
N GLY A 51 -14.22 9.54 -9.28
CA GLY A 51 -15.12 10.49 -9.96
C GLY A 51 -15.15 10.32 -11.48
N ILE A 52 -14.00 10.12 -12.13
CA ILE A 52 -13.95 9.87 -13.59
C ILE A 52 -14.60 8.53 -13.93
N SER A 53 -14.38 7.50 -13.09
CA SER A 53 -14.94 6.17 -13.32
C SER A 53 -16.47 6.17 -13.34
N GLN A 54 -17.12 7.10 -12.65
CA GLN A 54 -18.58 7.26 -12.68
C GLN A 54 -19.13 7.62 -14.08
N LEU A 55 -18.30 8.20 -14.94
CA LEU A 55 -18.67 8.57 -16.31
C LEU A 55 -18.38 7.45 -17.33
N LEU A 56 -17.83 6.32 -16.89
CA LEU A 56 -17.52 5.22 -17.80
C LEU A 56 -18.82 4.56 -18.31
N PRO A 57 -18.94 4.34 -19.63
CA PRO A 57 -20.12 3.69 -20.21
C PRO A 57 -20.22 2.20 -19.84
N ASP A 58 -19.07 1.52 -19.70
CA ASP A 58 -18.97 0.13 -19.24
C ASP A 58 -17.77 -0.02 -18.31
N LYS A 59 -18.05 -0.11 -17.00
CA LYS A 59 -17.03 -0.23 -15.95
C LYS A 59 -16.40 -1.61 -15.92
N ASP A 60 -17.15 -2.66 -16.23
CA ASP A 60 -16.69 -4.05 -16.13
C ASP A 60 -15.66 -4.35 -17.22
N PHE A 61 -15.92 -3.89 -18.45
CA PHE A 61 -14.96 -3.99 -19.54
C PHE A 61 -13.67 -3.21 -19.24
N PHE A 62 -13.79 -2.00 -18.70
CA PHE A 62 -12.65 -1.19 -18.29
C PHE A 62 -11.81 -1.92 -17.21
N LEU A 63 -12.44 -2.45 -16.16
CA LEU A 63 -11.76 -3.19 -15.10
C LEU A 63 -11.06 -4.45 -15.62
N LEU A 64 -11.70 -5.19 -16.54
CA LEU A 64 -11.13 -6.39 -17.15
C LEU A 64 -9.78 -6.12 -17.81
N MET A 65 -9.63 -4.98 -18.50
CA MET A 65 -8.36 -4.59 -19.13
C MET A 65 -7.25 -4.38 -18.09
N PHE A 66 -7.56 -3.73 -16.96
CA PHE A 66 -6.59 -3.44 -15.91
C PHE A 66 -6.20 -4.67 -15.10
N VAL A 67 -7.15 -5.55 -14.76
CA VAL A 67 -6.86 -6.81 -14.06
C VAL A 67 -5.85 -7.65 -14.84
N ARG A 68 -6.04 -7.80 -16.15
CA ARG A 68 -5.11 -8.55 -17.01
C ARG A 68 -3.71 -7.92 -17.05
N LYS A 69 -3.64 -6.59 -17.12
CA LYS A 69 -2.37 -5.85 -17.12
C LYS A 69 -1.63 -6.03 -15.80
N GLU A 70 -2.29 -5.80 -14.66
CA GLU A 70 -1.69 -5.91 -13.32
C GLU A 70 -1.27 -7.35 -13.01
N ALA A 71 -2.08 -8.36 -13.38
CA ALA A 71 -1.71 -9.76 -13.21
C ALA A 71 -0.43 -10.11 -13.98
N ALA A 72 -0.32 -9.65 -15.23
CA ALA A 72 0.88 -9.88 -16.03
C ALA A 72 2.11 -9.20 -15.43
N SER A 73 2.00 -7.93 -15.01
CA SER A 73 3.10 -7.18 -14.39
C SER A 73 3.50 -7.72 -13.01
N SER A 74 2.56 -8.16 -12.17
CA SER A 74 2.84 -8.71 -10.84
C SER A 74 3.40 -10.12 -10.88
N SER A 75 3.32 -10.81 -12.03
CA SER A 75 3.80 -12.19 -12.22
C SER A 75 5.22 -12.28 -12.81
N GLN A 76 5.81 -11.15 -13.21
CA GLN A 76 7.20 -11.04 -13.67
C GLN A 76 8.14 -10.83 -12.48
#